data_AF-A0A6P0RGI2-F1
#
_entry.id   AF-A0A6P0RGI2-F1
#
_cell.length_a   1.000
_cell.length_b   1.000
_cell.length_c   1.000
_cell.angle_alpha   90.00
_cell.angle_beta   90.00
_cell.angle_gamma   90.00
#
_symmetry.space_group_name_H-M   'P 1'
#
loop_
_entity.id
_entity.type
_entity.pdbx_description
1 polymer ?
#
loop_
_entity_poly.entity_id
_entity_poly.type
_entity_poly.pdbx_seq_one_letter_code
_entity_poly.pdbx_strand_id
1 'polypeptide(L)'
;MNSFTYHDYDQQSKSCRVCGRQFKSAPKADNCPGLEVRQDKKNEAPEYMLQQLNRYLKDDAVPIAYKDYPDYRNSKNRNPKYYIYSYKDTLIRDKSLPKAYKDVSDIPGNPISTKQMKEENLEPKEGAKSIGIVGFYGQKFFYWVYYYDRGDTQPGDGLNYITKGRLKSEYNLSEGWIKRLGEPDKLVDNPYYKKSAPMQLYQIFRVRKFLKDNADEYSDWLIKRDRIVLNYKRNCMIKKLNQAKINHQNKLCLKCKFSNFSDQGLLCKIHSTGLPDNVPMKMYCPDYKCDDFYR
;
A
#
# COMPACT_ATOMS: atom_id res chain seq x y z
N MET A 1 -12.17 9.02 -41.95
CA MET A 1 -13.64 9.18 -42.00
C MET A 1 -14.21 8.78 -40.65
N ASN A 2 -14.79 9.72 -39.90
CA ASN A 2 -15.42 9.41 -38.61
C ASN A 2 -16.77 8.74 -38.90
N SER A 3 -16.94 7.45 -38.56
CA SER A 3 -18.24 6.79 -38.66
C SER A 3 -19.14 7.27 -37.51
N PHE A 4 -20.36 7.69 -37.84
CA PHE A 4 -21.32 8.23 -36.87
C PHE A 4 -22.50 7.27 -36.73
N THR A 5 -22.99 7.13 -35.50
CA THR A 5 -24.17 6.35 -35.15
C THR A 5 -25.34 7.32 -35.01
N TYR A 6 -26.30 7.22 -35.93
CA TYR A 6 -27.44 8.13 -36.08
C TYR A 6 -28.65 7.69 -35.25
N HIS A 7 -28.51 7.59 -33.92
CA HIS A 7 -29.60 7.00 -33.12
C HIS A 7 -30.85 7.88 -33.03
N ASP A 8 -30.68 9.20 -32.93
CA ASP A 8 -31.79 10.15 -32.75
C ASP A 8 -31.96 11.08 -33.97
N TYR A 9 -31.31 10.74 -35.08
CA TYR A 9 -31.49 11.36 -36.38
C TYR A 9 -32.49 10.53 -37.20
N ASP A 10 -33.61 11.13 -37.53
CA ASP A 10 -34.59 10.53 -38.42
C ASP A 10 -34.13 10.71 -39.88
N GLN A 11 -33.78 9.60 -40.52
CA GLN A 11 -33.31 9.60 -41.90
C GLN A 11 -34.39 10.04 -42.90
N GLN A 12 -35.67 9.79 -42.62
CA GLN A 12 -36.77 10.15 -43.52
C GLN A 12 -37.03 11.66 -43.52
N SER A 13 -37.20 12.25 -42.33
CA SER A 13 -37.40 13.70 -42.20
C SER A 13 -36.08 14.50 -42.24
N LYS A 14 -34.93 13.81 -42.26
CA LYS A 14 -33.59 14.39 -42.10
C LYS A 14 -33.53 15.35 -40.92
N SER A 15 -34.13 14.99 -39.79
CA SER A 15 -34.25 15.85 -38.61
C SER A 15 -33.74 15.18 -37.34
N CYS A 16 -33.28 15.98 -36.38
CA CYS A 16 -32.91 15.51 -35.05
C CYS A 16 -34.13 15.45 -34.16
N ARG A 17 -34.40 14.31 -33.52
CA ARG A 17 -35.52 14.13 -32.59
C ARG A 17 -35.34 14.87 -31.26
N VAL A 18 -34.10 15.20 -30.89
CA VAL A 18 -33.78 15.90 -29.63
C VAL A 18 -33.94 17.41 -29.76
N CYS A 19 -33.41 18.01 -30.83
CA CYS A 19 -33.43 19.47 -31.00
C CYS A 19 -34.33 19.97 -32.15
N GLY A 20 -34.99 19.07 -32.88
CA GLY A 20 -35.88 19.42 -34.01
C GLY A 20 -35.18 19.96 -35.27
N ARG A 21 -33.85 20.15 -35.25
CA ARG A 21 -33.11 20.71 -36.39
C ARG A 21 -33.21 19.81 -37.62
N GLN A 22 -33.58 20.40 -38.76
CA GLN A 22 -33.58 19.74 -40.07
C GLN A 22 -32.23 19.93 -40.79
N PHE A 23 -31.81 18.93 -41.55
CA PHE A 23 -30.53 18.93 -42.26
C PHE A 23 -30.73 18.71 -43.76
N LYS A 24 -30.04 19.51 -44.59
CA LYS A 24 -30.08 19.35 -46.05
C LYS A 24 -29.35 18.07 -46.50
N SER A 25 -28.31 17.67 -45.77
CA SER A 25 -27.49 16.48 -46.00
C SER A 25 -27.19 15.77 -44.67
N ALA A 26 -26.53 14.61 -44.71
CA ALA A 26 -26.11 13.90 -43.49
C ALA A 26 -25.33 14.86 -42.57
N PRO A 27 -25.75 15.02 -41.31
CA PRO A 27 -25.22 16.07 -40.47
C PRO A 27 -23.76 15.80 -40.08
N LYS A 28 -22.94 16.84 -40.10
CA LYS A 28 -21.62 16.81 -39.46
C LYS A 28 -21.83 16.89 -37.94
N ALA A 29 -21.05 16.14 -37.17
CA ALA A 29 -21.22 15.96 -35.72
C ALA A 29 -21.11 17.23 -34.86
N ASP A 30 -20.89 18.38 -35.47
CA ASP A 30 -20.71 19.62 -34.75
C ASP A 30 -22.09 20.26 -34.50
N ASN A 31 -22.51 20.21 -33.23
CA ASN A 31 -23.66 20.94 -32.67
C ASN A 31 -25.05 20.32 -32.91
N CYS A 32 -25.18 19.00 -32.83
CA CYS A 32 -26.48 18.34 -32.76
C CYS A 32 -26.52 17.33 -31.59
N PRO A 33 -27.40 17.51 -30.58
CA PRO A 33 -27.52 16.59 -29.44
C PRO A 33 -28.04 15.20 -29.79
N GLY A 34 -28.52 14.98 -31.02
CA GLY A 34 -28.91 13.67 -31.52
C GLY A 34 -27.80 12.92 -32.24
N LEU A 35 -26.56 13.43 -32.21
CA LEU A 35 -25.39 12.78 -32.82
C LEU A 35 -24.37 12.38 -31.77
N GLU A 36 -23.84 11.17 -31.93
CA GLU A 36 -22.76 10.65 -31.11
C GLU A 36 -21.41 11.26 -31.54
N VAL A 37 -20.65 11.76 -30.57
CA VAL A 37 -19.25 12.17 -30.80
C VAL A 37 -18.27 11.14 -30.24
N ARG A 38 -17.24 10.84 -31.03
CA ARG A 38 -16.20 9.87 -30.66
C ARG A 38 -15.07 10.46 -29.83
N GLN A 39 -14.84 11.76 -29.94
CA GLN A 39 -13.73 12.46 -29.30
C GLN A 39 -14.23 13.67 -28.53
N ASP A 40 -13.67 13.86 -27.34
CA ASP A 40 -13.98 15.00 -26.50
C ASP A 40 -13.26 16.23 -27.05
N LYS A 41 -13.96 17.37 -27.16
CA LYS A 41 -13.36 18.64 -27.57
C LYS A 41 -12.93 19.46 -26.36
N LYS A 42 -11.94 20.33 -26.55
CA LYS A 42 -11.25 21.09 -25.48
C LYS A 42 -12.17 21.97 -24.60
N ASN A 43 -13.33 22.38 -25.10
CA ASN A 43 -14.25 23.32 -24.42
C ASN A 43 -15.63 22.71 -24.14
N GLU A 44 -15.69 21.38 -24.09
CA GLU A 44 -16.92 20.64 -23.94
C GLU A 44 -16.73 19.60 -22.83
N ALA A 45 -17.79 19.29 -22.10
CA ALA A 45 -17.76 18.21 -21.14
C ALA A 45 -19.07 17.42 -21.16
N PRO A 46 -18.98 16.09 -21.01
CA PRO A 46 -20.16 15.28 -20.78
C PRO A 46 -20.74 15.58 -19.40
N GLU A 47 -22.06 15.42 -19.27
CA GLU A 47 -22.82 15.77 -18.08
C GLU A 47 -22.26 15.14 -16.80
N TYR A 48 -21.89 13.86 -16.85
CA TYR A 48 -21.33 13.12 -15.71
C TYR A 48 -19.99 13.68 -15.20
N MET A 49 -19.28 14.45 -16.03
CA MET A 49 -18.02 15.10 -15.69
C MET A 49 -18.19 16.50 -15.10
N LEU A 50 -19.36 17.12 -15.21
CA LEU A 50 -19.54 18.50 -14.75
C LEU A 50 -19.22 18.64 -13.26
N GLN A 51 -19.64 17.67 -12.44
CA GLN A 51 -19.27 17.63 -11.02
C GLN A 51 -17.75 17.57 -10.81
N GLN A 52 -17.02 16.74 -11.57
CA GLN A 52 -15.56 16.65 -11.49
C GLN A 52 -14.89 17.99 -11.81
N LEU A 53 -15.45 18.70 -12.78
CA LEU A 53 -14.97 19.99 -13.27
C LEU A 53 -15.49 21.18 -12.45
N ASN A 54 -16.11 20.94 -11.28
CA ASN A 54 -16.68 21.98 -10.43
C ASN A 54 -17.67 22.88 -11.18
N ARG A 55 -18.52 22.26 -12.02
CA ARG A 55 -19.49 22.94 -12.88
C ARG A 55 -20.90 22.36 -12.71
N TYR A 56 -21.88 23.16 -13.07
CA TYR A 56 -23.29 22.76 -13.23
C TYR A 56 -23.87 23.41 -14.49
N LEU A 57 -24.98 22.86 -14.99
CA LEU A 57 -25.68 23.37 -16.17
C LEU A 57 -26.42 24.67 -15.83
N LYS A 58 -26.45 25.61 -16.77
CA LYS A 58 -27.44 26.70 -16.73
C LYS A 58 -28.85 26.16 -16.97
N ASP A 59 -29.86 26.90 -16.55
CA ASP A 59 -31.26 26.53 -16.76
C ASP A 59 -31.63 26.43 -18.26
N ASP A 60 -30.98 27.24 -19.10
CA ASP A 60 -31.16 27.28 -20.55
C ASP A 60 -30.12 26.47 -21.33
N ALA A 61 -29.33 25.63 -20.65
CA ALA A 61 -28.27 24.87 -21.29
C ALA A 61 -28.81 23.88 -22.32
N VAL A 62 -28.29 23.94 -23.55
CA VAL A 62 -28.67 23.03 -24.63
C VAL A 62 -27.54 22.06 -24.90
N PRO A 63 -27.79 20.74 -24.92
CA PRO A 63 -26.76 19.79 -25.27
C PRO A 63 -26.34 19.96 -26.74
N ILE A 64 -25.05 19.81 -27.01
CA ILE A 64 -24.47 19.97 -28.35
C ILE A 64 -24.19 18.64 -29.04
N ALA A 65 -24.10 17.56 -28.28
CA ALA A 65 -23.89 16.18 -28.73
C ALA A 65 -24.28 15.20 -27.61
N TYR A 66 -24.18 13.92 -27.87
CA TYR A 66 -24.13 12.90 -26.82
C TYR A 66 -22.93 11.98 -27.03
N LYS A 67 -22.56 11.23 -25.99
CA LYS A 67 -21.56 10.17 -26.06
C LYS A 67 -22.12 8.92 -25.43
N ASP A 68 -22.00 7.81 -26.15
CA ASP A 68 -22.34 6.51 -25.64
C ASP A 68 -21.10 5.96 -24.91
N TYR A 69 -21.22 5.73 -23.61
CA TYR A 69 -20.14 5.11 -22.86
C TYR A 69 -20.42 3.60 -22.76
N PRO A 70 -19.52 2.75 -23.28
CA PRO A 70 -19.63 1.32 -23.03
C PRO A 70 -19.57 1.10 -21.51
N ASP A 71 -20.70 0.73 -20.91
CA ASP A 71 -20.69 0.29 -19.52
C ASP A 71 -20.16 -1.15 -19.52
N TYR A 72 -18.84 -1.27 -19.40
CA TYR A 72 -18.16 -2.55 -19.36
C TYR A 72 -18.66 -3.48 -18.24
N ARG A 73 -19.41 -2.97 -17.25
CA ARG A 73 -19.95 -3.78 -16.16
C ARG A 73 -21.30 -4.40 -16.48
N ASN A 74 -21.99 -3.97 -17.53
CA ASN A 74 -23.37 -4.39 -17.75
C ASN A 74 -23.71 -4.55 -19.25
N SER A 75 -23.13 -5.58 -19.89
CA SER A 75 -23.32 -5.88 -21.32
C SER A 75 -24.76 -6.15 -21.75
N LYS A 76 -25.70 -6.26 -20.81
CA LYS A 76 -27.13 -6.54 -21.07
C LYS A 76 -28.02 -5.31 -21.07
N ASN A 77 -27.55 -4.17 -20.57
CA ASN A 77 -28.30 -2.92 -20.58
C ASN A 77 -27.75 -1.98 -21.65
N ARG A 78 -28.64 -1.25 -22.34
CA ARG A 78 -28.24 -0.18 -23.24
C ARG A 78 -27.29 0.75 -22.48
N ASN A 79 -26.15 1.05 -23.10
CA ASN A 79 -25.17 1.99 -22.57
C ASN A 79 -25.86 3.29 -22.13
N PRO A 80 -25.52 3.83 -20.95
CA PRO A 80 -26.03 5.13 -20.55
C PRO A 80 -25.51 6.19 -21.51
N LYS A 81 -26.44 6.90 -22.16
CA LYS A 81 -26.12 8.07 -22.98
C LYS A 81 -25.83 9.25 -22.08
N TYR A 82 -24.71 9.92 -22.29
CA TYR A 82 -24.41 11.18 -21.62
C TYR A 82 -24.40 12.33 -22.62
N TYR A 83 -25.20 13.35 -22.33
CA TYR A 83 -25.18 14.57 -23.13
C TYR A 83 -23.89 15.35 -22.89
N ILE A 84 -23.42 16.01 -23.94
CA ILE A 84 -22.26 16.88 -23.91
C ILE A 84 -22.71 18.32 -24.02
N TYR A 85 -22.14 19.16 -23.17
CA TYR A 85 -22.44 20.57 -23.08
C TYR A 85 -21.19 21.41 -23.31
N SER A 86 -21.38 22.59 -23.90
CA SER A 86 -20.34 23.59 -24.03
C SER A 86 -20.05 24.22 -22.67
N TYR A 87 -18.79 24.53 -22.37
CA TYR A 87 -18.45 25.28 -21.15
C TYR A 87 -19.13 26.65 -21.05
N LYS A 88 -19.56 27.24 -22.16
CA LYS A 88 -20.35 28.48 -22.18
C LYS A 88 -21.75 28.30 -21.57
N ASP A 89 -22.27 27.08 -21.58
CA ASP A 89 -23.61 26.72 -21.07
C ASP A 89 -23.53 26.12 -19.66
N THR A 90 -22.38 26.28 -19.01
CA THR A 90 -22.14 25.81 -17.64
C THR A 90 -21.66 26.95 -16.76
N LEU A 91 -21.92 26.83 -15.46
CA LEU A 91 -21.47 27.75 -14.42
C LEU A 91 -20.54 27.04 -13.45
N ILE A 92 -19.59 27.77 -12.87
CA ILE A 92 -18.72 27.25 -11.81
C ILE A 92 -19.56 27.11 -10.53
N ARG A 93 -19.53 25.93 -9.92
CA ARG A 93 -20.31 25.61 -8.72
C ARG A 93 -19.75 26.31 -7.48
N ASP A 94 -18.44 26.21 -7.26
CA ASP A 94 -17.76 26.87 -6.16
C ASP A 94 -16.55 27.67 -6.65
N LYS A 95 -16.64 29.01 -6.60
CA LYS A 95 -15.58 29.91 -7.06
C LYS A 95 -14.39 29.98 -6.11
N SER A 96 -14.52 29.49 -4.88
CA SER A 96 -13.42 29.46 -3.91
C SER A 96 -12.41 28.34 -4.20
N LEU A 97 -12.83 27.33 -4.96
CA LEU A 97 -11.98 26.22 -5.32
C LEU A 97 -10.98 26.59 -6.42
N PRO A 98 -9.78 25.95 -6.42
CA PRO A 98 -8.86 26.05 -7.54
C PRO A 98 -9.49 25.55 -8.84
N LYS A 99 -8.81 25.86 -9.96
CA LYS A 99 -9.23 25.37 -11.27
C LYS A 99 -9.29 23.83 -11.28
N ALA A 100 -10.44 23.30 -11.69
CA ALA A 100 -10.61 21.86 -11.86
C ALA A 100 -10.11 21.40 -13.23
N TYR A 101 -9.41 20.28 -13.24
CA TYR A 101 -8.85 19.64 -14.43
C TYR A 101 -9.48 18.27 -14.64
N LYS A 102 -9.51 17.82 -15.90
CA LYS A 102 -10.03 16.50 -16.27
C LYS A 102 -9.06 15.41 -15.83
N ASP A 103 -7.79 15.59 -16.14
CA ASP A 103 -6.73 14.67 -15.77
C ASP A 103 -5.58 15.41 -15.08
N VAL A 104 -4.75 14.68 -14.33
CA VAL A 104 -3.54 15.21 -13.69
C VAL A 104 -2.55 15.74 -14.73
N SER A 105 -2.48 15.09 -15.90
CA SER A 105 -1.62 15.52 -17.02
C SER A 105 -2.02 16.87 -17.62
N ASP A 106 -3.25 17.34 -17.39
CA ASP A 106 -3.70 18.67 -17.82
C ASP A 106 -3.24 19.78 -16.86
N ILE A 107 -2.77 19.44 -15.66
CA ILE A 107 -2.28 20.41 -14.66
C ILE A 107 -0.89 20.89 -15.08
N PRO A 108 -0.66 22.21 -15.20
CA PRO A 108 0.63 22.75 -15.58
C PRO A 108 1.70 22.51 -14.50
N GLY A 109 2.98 22.56 -14.90
CA GLY A 109 4.12 22.52 -13.97
C GLY A 109 4.48 21.10 -13.53
N ASN A 110 4.91 20.98 -12.26
CA ASN A 110 5.26 19.69 -11.66
C ASN A 110 4.28 19.35 -10.53
N PRO A 111 3.07 18.90 -10.87
CA PRO A 111 1.99 18.73 -9.89
C PRO A 111 2.30 17.59 -8.91
N ILE A 112 2.12 17.87 -7.62
CA ILE A 112 2.14 16.88 -6.55
C ILE A 112 0.80 16.89 -5.81
N SER A 113 0.19 15.72 -5.66
CA SER A 113 -1.09 15.59 -4.93
C SER A 113 -0.89 15.75 -3.42
N THR A 114 -1.91 16.21 -2.72
CA THR A 114 -1.94 16.21 -1.24
C THR A 114 -1.63 14.83 -0.61
N LYS A 115 -1.97 13.72 -1.28
CA LYS A 115 -1.60 12.37 -0.84
C LYS A 115 -0.09 12.13 -0.97
N GLN A 116 0.49 12.41 -2.14
CA GLN A 116 1.93 12.27 -2.36
C GLN A 116 2.74 13.20 -1.45
N MET A 117 2.26 14.43 -1.22
CA MET A 117 2.88 15.35 -0.25
C MET A 117 2.98 14.71 1.14
N LYS A 118 1.91 14.10 1.64
CA LYS A 118 1.95 13.36 2.93
C LYS A 118 2.93 12.20 2.91
N GLU A 119 3.00 11.46 1.80
CA GLU A 119 3.93 10.32 1.65
C GLU A 119 5.39 10.76 1.64
N GLU A 120 5.67 11.94 1.07
CA GLU A 120 6.99 12.55 0.96
C GLU A 120 7.33 13.51 2.11
N ASN A 121 6.45 13.62 3.13
CA ASN A 121 6.56 14.59 4.23
C ASN A 121 6.77 16.03 3.73
N LEU A 122 5.95 16.44 2.79
CA LEU A 122 5.90 17.80 2.25
C LEU A 122 4.61 18.49 2.71
N GLU A 123 4.71 19.79 2.88
CA GLU A 123 3.58 20.70 3.08
C GLU A 123 3.70 21.89 2.12
N PRO A 124 2.58 22.60 1.84
CA PRO A 124 2.66 23.83 1.06
C PRO A 124 3.48 24.88 1.84
N LYS A 125 4.33 25.64 1.15
CA LYS A 125 4.97 26.83 1.72
C LYS A 125 3.92 27.82 2.21
N GLU A 126 4.30 28.71 3.12
CA GLU A 126 3.41 29.79 3.57
C GLU A 126 2.88 30.60 2.38
N GLY A 127 1.55 30.70 2.25
CA GLY A 127 0.89 31.39 1.14
C GLY A 127 0.79 30.60 -0.17
N ALA A 128 1.35 29.39 -0.27
CA ALA A 128 1.23 28.56 -1.45
C ALA A 128 -0.24 28.19 -1.75
N LYS A 129 -0.65 28.41 -3.00
CA LYS A 129 -1.99 28.07 -3.48
C LYS A 129 -1.95 26.77 -4.27
N SER A 130 -3.03 25.99 -4.19
CA SER A 130 -3.19 24.84 -5.05
C SER A 130 -3.28 25.28 -6.51
N ILE A 131 -2.53 24.61 -7.38
CA ILE A 131 -2.48 24.88 -8.82
C ILE A 131 -3.64 24.22 -9.57
N GLY A 132 -4.36 23.30 -8.92
CA GLY A 132 -5.55 22.67 -9.47
C GLY A 132 -6.12 21.57 -8.60
N ILE A 133 -7.33 21.15 -8.95
CA ILE A 133 -8.01 19.99 -8.37
C ILE A 133 -8.40 18.99 -9.45
N VAL A 134 -8.43 17.70 -9.10
CA VAL A 134 -8.98 16.63 -9.95
C VAL A 134 -10.01 15.85 -9.14
N GLY A 135 -11.17 15.59 -9.75
CA GLY A 135 -12.27 14.87 -9.12
C GLY A 135 -12.13 13.36 -9.28
N PHE A 136 -12.27 12.61 -8.19
CA PHE A 136 -12.26 11.15 -8.19
C PHE A 136 -13.54 10.60 -7.58
N TYR A 137 -14.03 9.48 -8.13
CA TYR A 137 -15.08 8.69 -7.52
C TYR A 137 -14.45 7.58 -6.68
N GLY A 138 -14.52 7.71 -5.36
CA GLY A 138 -14.17 6.63 -4.44
C GLY A 138 -15.26 5.55 -4.39
N GLN A 139 -15.07 4.54 -3.53
CA GLN A 139 -16.08 3.48 -3.35
C GLN A 139 -17.43 4.00 -2.84
N LYS A 140 -17.43 5.09 -2.06
CA LYS A 140 -18.64 5.58 -1.37
C LYS A 140 -19.04 7.00 -1.74
N PHE A 141 -18.09 7.84 -2.18
CA PHE A 141 -18.37 9.25 -2.44
C PHE A 141 -17.38 9.82 -3.46
N PHE A 142 -17.84 10.90 -4.10
CA PHE A 142 -17.02 11.77 -4.93
C PHE A 142 -16.16 12.69 -4.04
N TYR A 143 -14.90 12.88 -4.38
CA TYR A 143 -14.01 13.82 -3.69
C TYR A 143 -13.02 14.48 -4.66
N TRP A 144 -12.60 15.70 -4.33
CA TRP A 144 -11.52 16.38 -5.04
C TRP A 144 -10.17 16.11 -4.37
N VAL A 145 -9.15 15.89 -5.19
CA VAL A 145 -7.74 15.86 -4.78
C VAL A 145 -7.10 17.17 -5.20
N TYR A 146 -6.51 17.86 -4.24
CA TYR A 146 -5.76 19.08 -4.47
C TYR A 146 -4.34 18.76 -4.91
N TYR A 147 -3.85 19.55 -5.86
CA TYR A 147 -2.49 19.50 -6.37
C TYR A 147 -1.79 20.84 -6.12
N TYR A 148 -0.52 20.77 -5.78
CA TYR A 148 0.38 21.91 -5.60
C TYR A 148 1.54 21.78 -6.59
N ASP A 149 2.18 22.89 -6.95
CA ASP A 149 3.46 22.79 -7.65
C ASP A 149 4.52 22.31 -6.67
N ARG A 150 5.35 21.34 -7.06
CA ARG A 150 6.40 20.80 -6.20
C ARG A 150 7.39 21.89 -5.73
N GLY A 151 7.65 22.91 -6.55
CA GLY A 151 8.48 24.07 -6.19
C GLY A 151 7.89 24.93 -5.07
N ASP A 152 6.58 24.87 -4.85
CA ASP A 152 5.84 25.57 -3.80
C ASP A 152 5.61 24.71 -2.55
N THR A 153 6.29 23.57 -2.46
CA THR A 153 6.27 22.72 -1.28
C THR A 153 7.56 22.84 -0.48
N GLN A 154 7.47 22.59 0.83
CA GLN A 154 8.58 22.52 1.75
C GLN A 154 8.48 21.24 2.58
N PRO A 155 9.58 20.73 3.16
CA PRO A 155 9.50 19.66 4.14
C PRO A 155 8.53 20.05 5.26
N GLY A 156 7.58 19.17 5.55
CA GLY A 156 6.55 19.45 6.55
C GLY A 156 7.09 19.42 7.98
N ASP A 157 6.64 20.37 8.80
CA ASP A 157 6.85 20.41 10.25
C ASP A 157 6.08 19.32 10.99
N GLY A 158 5.15 18.67 10.29
CA GLY A 158 4.50 17.41 10.67
C GLY A 158 5.50 16.25 10.73
N LEU A 159 6.51 16.41 11.58
CA LEU A 159 7.60 15.48 11.80
C LEU A 159 7.03 14.21 12.40
N ASN A 160 6.61 13.32 11.52
CA ASN A 160 6.30 11.95 11.88
C ASN A 160 7.63 11.29 12.23
N TYR A 161 7.99 11.37 13.50
CA TYR A 161 9.12 10.67 14.05
C TYR A 161 8.72 9.26 14.46
N ILE A 162 9.66 8.33 14.32
CA ILE A 162 9.57 6.97 14.81
C ILE A 162 10.74 6.71 15.75
N THR A 163 10.46 6.07 16.89
CA THR A 163 11.51 5.75 17.86
C THR A 163 12.35 4.57 17.37
N LYS A 164 13.59 4.45 17.86
CA LYS A 164 14.43 3.27 17.58
C LYS A 164 13.74 1.94 17.88
N GLY A 165 12.96 1.87 18.96
CA GLY A 165 12.17 0.68 19.31
C GLY A 165 11.11 0.35 18.25
N ARG A 166 10.36 1.37 17.81
CA ARG A 166 9.33 1.22 16.77
C ARG A 166 9.93 0.89 15.40
N LEU A 167 11.12 1.38 15.06
CA LEU A 167 11.85 0.95 13.86
C LEU A 167 12.08 -0.56 13.82
N LYS A 168 12.43 -1.16 14.96
CA LYS A 168 12.62 -2.61 15.06
C LYS A 168 11.31 -3.38 14.91
N SER A 169 10.23 -2.90 15.54
CA SER A 169 8.95 -3.63 15.56
C SER A 169 8.12 -3.44 14.30
N GLU A 170 8.03 -2.22 13.76
CA GLU A 170 7.17 -1.89 12.61
C GLU A 170 7.89 -2.09 11.28
N TYR A 171 9.16 -1.71 11.21
CA TYR A 171 9.99 -1.82 10.01
C TYR A 171 10.97 -2.99 10.08
N ASN A 172 10.85 -3.89 11.07
CA ASN A 172 11.67 -5.10 11.17
C ASN A 172 13.19 -4.85 11.12
N LEU A 173 13.66 -3.63 11.41
CA LEU A 173 15.06 -3.26 11.24
C LEU A 173 15.94 -3.86 12.34
N SER A 174 17.08 -4.43 11.96
CA SER A 174 18.11 -4.83 12.92
C SER A 174 18.95 -3.64 13.37
N GLU A 175 19.75 -3.82 14.43
CA GLU A 175 20.75 -2.83 14.85
C GLU A 175 21.71 -2.45 13.71
N GLY A 176 22.09 -3.41 12.86
CA GLY A 176 22.95 -3.17 11.70
C GLY A 176 22.28 -2.25 10.67
N TRP A 177 21.01 -2.48 10.36
CA TRP A 177 20.23 -1.63 9.46
C TRP A 177 19.99 -0.23 10.05
N ILE A 178 19.71 -0.13 11.35
CA ILE A 178 19.54 1.16 12.04
C ILE A 178 20.88 1.93 12.06
N LYS A 179 22.00 1.26 12.26
CA LYS A 179 23.33 1.88 12.16
C LYS A 179 23.62 2.41 10.75
N ARG A 180 23.21 1.67 9.71
CA ARG A 180 23.32 2.13 8.30
C ARG A 180 22.40 3.30 7.97
N LEU A 181 21.22 3.37 8.59
CA LEU A 181 20.34 4.52 8.47
C LEU A 181 21.03 5.80 8.97
N GLY A 182 21.90 5.69 9.98
CA GLY A 182 22.74 6.77 10.53
C GLY A 182 22.25 7.30 11.88
N GLU A 183 22.75 8.48 12.26
CA GLU A 183 22.38 9.14 13.51
C GLU A 183 20.88 9.56 13.53
N PRO A 184 20.22 9.56 14.70
CA PRO A 184 18.83 10.01 14.81
C PRO A 184 18.68 11.49 14.46
N ASP A 185 17.53 11.86 13.91
CA ASP A 185 17.22 13.24 13.53
C ASP A 185 16.94 14.12 14.76
N LYS A 186 16.50 13.51 15.87
CA LYS A 186 16.28 14.21 17.14
C LYS A 186 16.55 13.29 18.32
N LEU A 187 17.17 13.86 19.36
CA LEU A 187 17.26 13.27 20.69
C LEU A 187 16.30 14.01 21.61
N VAL A 188 15.47 13.27 22.34
CA VAL A 188 14.56 13.83 23.34
C VAL A 188 14.70 13.09 24.67
N ASP A 189 14.35 13.74 25.76
CA ASP A 189 14.33 13.09 27.07
C ASP A 189 13.41 11.87 27.06
N ASN A 190 13.84 10.80 27.74
CA ASN A 190 13.06 9.59 27.83
C ASN A 190 11.84 9.84 28.75
N PRO A 191 10.59 9.76 28.24
CA PRO A 191 9.40 10.12 29.00
C PRO A 191 9.11 9.14 30.14
N TYR A 192 9.66 7.92 30.09
CA TYR A 192 9.42 6.90 31.12
C TYR A 192 10.48 6.94 32.23
N TYR A 193 11.70 7.34 31.93
CA TYR A 193 12.82 7.25 32.86
C TYR A 193 13.78 8.43 32.71
N LYS A 194 13.71 9.40 33.63
CA LYS A 194 14.50 10.64 33.60
C LYS A 194 16.03 10.43 33.59
N LYS A 195 16.52 9.30 34.11
CA LYS A 195 17.96 8.94 34.15
C LYS A 195 18.39 7.97 33.03
N SER A 196 17.48 7.54 32.18
CA SER A 196 17.83 6.64 31.06
C SER A 196 18.41 7.40 29.89
N ALA A 197 19.01 6.67 28.95
CA ALA A 197 19.49 7.24 27.70
C ALA A 197 18.36 8.00 26.97
N PRO A 198 18.69 9.14 26.31
CA PRO A 198 17.74 9.90 25.51
C PRO A 198 17.04 9.03 24.47
N MET A 199 15.76 9.30 24.23
CA MET A 199 14.99 8.66 23.19
C MET A 199 15.45 9.16 21.82
N GLN A 200 15.80 8.20 20.96
CA GLN A 200 16.23 8.46 19.59
C GLN A 200 15.03 8.47 18.65
N LEU A 201 14.84 9.60 17.94
CA LEU A 201 13.76 9.83 16.99
C LEU A 201 14.31 9.94 15.57
N TYR A 202 13.69 9.19 14.66
CA TYR A 202 14.04 9.16 13.24
C TYR A 202 12.85 9.66 12.43
N GLN A 203 13.08 10.51 11.43
CA GLN A 203 12.02 10.95 10.52
C GLN A 203 11.56 9.76 9.67
N ILE A 204 10.25 9.48 9.68
CA ILE A 204 9.67 8.35 8.94
C ILE A 204 9.96 8.47 7.43
N PHE A 205 9.95 9.68 6.87
CA PHE A 205 10.31 9.89 5.47
C PHE A 205 11.74 9.40 5.16
N ARG A 206 12.73 9.78 5.97
CA ARG A 206 14.13 9.36 5.80
C ARG A 206 14.26 7.84 5.87
N VAL A 207 13.55 7.21 6.81
CA VAL A 207 13.50 5.75 6.96
C VAL A 207 12.92 5.09 5.71
N ARG A 208 11.79 5.60 5.19
CA ARG A 208 11.15 5.07 3.99
C ARG A 208 12.00 5.26 2.74
N LYS A 209 12.63 6.42 2.60
CA LYS A 209 13.55 6.71 1.51
C LYS A 209 14.73 5.74 1.54
N PHE A 210 15.38 5.59 2.70
CA PHE A 210 16.47 4.63 2.88
C PHE A 210 16.05 3.20 2.52
N LEU A 211 14.87 2.75 2.95
CA LEU A 211 14.35 1.43 2.59
C LEU A 211 14.07 1.29 1.09
N LYS A 212 13.54 2.32 0.45
CA LYS A 212 13.29 2.35 -1.00
C LYS A 212 14.60 2.27 -1.78
N ASP A 213 15.61 3.02 -1.35
CA ASP A 213 16.92 3.08 -1.99
C ASP A 213 17.72 1.77 -1.80
N ASN A 214 17.35 0.94 -0.81
CA ASN A 214 17.99 -0.35 -0.50
C ASN A 214 17.00 -1.53 -0.59
N ALA A 215 15.96 -1.42 -1.42
CA ALA A 215 14.82 -2.35 -1.41
C ALA A 215 15.22 -3.81 -1.66
N ASP A 216 16.09 -4.05 -2.63
CA ASP A 216 16.52 -5.41 -3.01
C ASP A 216 17.32 -6.08 -1.90
N GLU A 217 18.33 -5.38 -1.37
CA GLU A 217 19.17 -5.89 -0.28
C GLU A 217 18.35 -6.11 1.00
N TYR A 218 17.42 -5.20 1.29
CA TYR A 218 16.54 -5.32 2.45
C TYR A 218 15.59 -6.53 2.32
N SER A 219 15.04 -6.76 1.13
CA SER A 219 14.21 -7.95 0.83
C SER A 219 14.99 -9.25 1.03
N ASP A 220 16.19 -9.35 0.45
CA ASP A 220 17.07 -10.51 0.61
C ASP A 220 17.44 -10.77 2.07
N TRP A 221 17.69 -9.69 2.82
CA TRP A 221 17.98 -9.77 4.23
C TRP A 221 16.78 -10.31 5.04
N LEU A 222 15.55 -9.86 4.75
CA LEU A 222 14.33 -10.36 5.40
C LEU A 222 14.14 -11.87 5.14
N ILE A 223 14.34 -12.32 3.91
CA ILE A 223 14.24 -13.74 3.54
C ILE A 223 15.24 -14.59 4.33
N LYS A 224 16.50 -14.13 4.42
CA LYS A 224 17.55 -14.80 5.21
C LYS A 224 17.20 -14.85 6.70
N ARG A 225 16.70 -13.73 7.25
CA ARG A 225 16.29 -13.63 8.65
C ARG A 225 15.18 -14.61 8.99
N ASP A 226 14.14 -14.68 8.16
CA ASP A 226 13.00 -15.55 8.42
C ASP A 226 13.39 -17.02 8.37
N ARG A 227 14.31 -17.39 7.47
CA ARG A 227 14.93 -18.73 7.47
C ARG A 227 15.65 -19.03 8.78
N ILE A 228 16.43 -18.08 9.31
CA ILE A 228 17.12 -18.25 10.61
C ILE A 228 16.11 -18.41 11.75
N VAL A 229 15.05 -17.60 11.78
CA VAL A 229 13.99 -17.68 12.79
C VAL A 229 13.28 -19.03 12.74
N LEU A 230 12.98 -19.55 11.55
CA LEU A 230 12.38 -20.88 11.38
C LEU A 230 13.31 -21.99 11.89
N ASN A 231 14.60 -21.93 11.54
CA ASN A 231 15.59 -22.90 12.04
C ASN A 231 15.70 -22.86 13.57
N TYR A 232 15.73 -21.66 14.16
CA TYR A 232 15.76 -21.51 15.62
C TYR A 232 14.52 -22.11 16.29
N LYS A 233 13.32 -21.84 15.76
CA LYS A 233 12.06 -22.43 16.27
C LYS A 233 12.09 -23.96 16.21
N ARG A 234 12.55 -24.53 15.08
CA ARG A 234 12.71 -25.97 14.91
C ARG A 234 13.68 -26.56 15.96
N ASN A 235 14.84 -25.93 16.16
CA ASN A 235 15.82 -26.36 17.15
C ASN A 235 15.29 -26.26 18.58
N CYS A 236 14.51 -25.23 18.90
CA CYS A 236 13.84 -25.11 20.20
C CYS A 236 12.84 -26.25 20.44
N MET A 237 12.06 -26.63 19.42
CA MET A 237 11.13 -27.77 19.52
C MET A 237 11.89 -29.09 19.73
N ILE A 238 12.97 -29.32 18.98
CA ILE A 238 13.82 -30.52 19.14
C ILE A 238 14.40 -30.57 20.57
N LYS A 239 14.90 -29.44 21.09
CA LYS A 239 15.43 -29.35 22.46
C LYS A 239 14.36 -29.69 23.51
N LYS A 240 13.14 -29.15 23.37
CA LYS A 240 12.01 -29.49 24.27
C LYS A 240 11.64 -30.97 24.20
N LEU A 241 11.60 -31.55 23.00
CA LEU A 241 11.29 -32.96 22.79
C LEU A 241 12.37 -33.87 23.40
N ASN A 242 13.64 -33.53 23.23
CA ASN A 242 14.74 -34.25 23.86
C ASN A 242 14.69 -34.14 25.39
N GLN A 243 14.39 -32.95 25.93
CA GLN A 243 14.21 -32.78 27.37
C GLN A 243 13.04 -33.62 27.91
N ALA A 244 11.93 -33.70 27.17
CA ALA A 244 10.81 -34.55 27.54
C ALA A 244 11.19 -36.05 27.52
N LYS A 245 11.96 -36.50 26.52
CA LYS A 245 12.50 -37.86 26.46
C LYS A 245 13.41 -38.16 27.65
N ILE A 246 14.35 -37.28 27.97
CA ILE A 246 15.24 -37.41 29.14
C ILE A 246 14.41 -37.48 30.42
N ASN A 247 13.43 -36.60 30.59
CA ASN A 247 12.56 -36.60 31.78
C ASN A 247 11.74 -37.90 31.88
N HIS A 248 11.22 -38.42 30.77
CA HIS A 248 10.50 -39.69 30.74
C HIS A 248 11.42 -40.86 31.08
N GLN A 249 12.62 -40.90 30.50
CA GLN A 249 13.65 -41.89 30.82
C GLN A 249 14.03 -41.85 32.31
N ASN A 250 14.22 -40.66 32.89
CA ASN A 250 14.53 -40.49 34.31
C ASN A 250 13.40 -40.99 35.23
N LYS A 251 12.13 -40.89 34.79
CA LYS A 251 10.99 -41.47 35.53
C LYS A 251 10.96 -42.99 35.47
N LEU A 252 11.34 -43.58 34.34
CA LEU A 252 11.40 -45.03 34.15
C LEU A 252 12.65 -45.66 34.78
N CYS A 253 13.73 -44.89 34.93
CA CYS A 253 14.92 -45.32 35.63
C CYS A 253 14.57 -45.58 37.11
N LEU A 254 14.65 -46.84 37.57
CA LEU A 254 14.36 -47.22 38.96
C LEU A 254 15.41 -46.73 39.97
N LYS A 255 16.18 -45.66 39.65
CA LYS A 255 17.30 -45.12 40.44
C LYS A 255 18.09 -46.24 41.11
N CYS A 256 18.80 -46.99 40.28
CA CYS A 256 19.38 -48.27 40.67
C CYS A 256 20.32 -48.09 41.87
N LYS A 257 19.93 -48.63 43.03
CA LYS A 257 20.80 -48.86 44.20
C LYS A 257 21.94 -49.86 43.91
N PHE A 258 22.01 -50.40 42.67
CA PHE A 258 22.84 -51.52 42.25
C PHE A 258 23.45 -51.31 40.85
N SER A 259 23.99 -50.13 40.54
CA SER A 259 24.90 -50.00 39.39
C SER A 259 26.23 -50.68 39.73
N ASN A 260 26.76 -51.50 38.82
CA ASN A 260 28.07 -52.12 38.99
C ASN A 260 29.03 -51.56 37.93
N PHE A 261 30.25 -51.21 38.33
CA PHE A 261 31.29 -50.74 37.40
C PHE A 261 32.09 -51.94 36.90
N SER A 262 32.31 -52.03 35.59
CA SER A 262 33.29 -52.94 34.99
C SER A 262 34.32 -52.16 34.18
N ASP A 263 35.38 -52.84 33.75
CA ASP A 263 36.46 -52.29 32.91
C ASP A 263 35.94 -51.75 31.55
N GLN A 264 34.68 -52.03 31.21
CA GLN A 264 33.99 -51.56 30.00
C GLN A 264 32.97 -50.43 30.27
N GLY A 265 32.79 -50.01 31.53
CA GLY A 265 31.91 -48.89 31.91
C GLY A 265 30.84 -49.24 32.96
N LEU A 266 29.89 -48.32 33.15
CA LEU A 266 28.78 -48.45 34.11
C LEU A 266 27.70 -49.40 33.59
N LEU A 267 27.46 -50.52 34.27
CA LEU A 267 26.36 -51.44 33.99
C LEU A 267 25.15 -51.11 34.87
N CYS A 268 24.08 -50.58 34.26
CA CYS A 268 22.80 -50.41 34.92
C CYS A 268 22.02 -51.74 34.94
N LYS A 269 21.77 -52.28 36.13
CA LYS A 269 21.19 -53.63 36.37
C LYS A 269 19.80 -53.88 35.75
N ILE A 270 19.11 -52.85 35.26
CA ILE A 270 17.76 -52.98 34.66
C ILE A 270 17.84 -53.39 33.17
N HIS A 271 18.98 -53.18 32.50
CA HIS A 271 19.20 -53.61 31.12
C HIS A 271 20.44 -54.51 31.02
N SER A 272 20.40 -55.70 31.62
CA SER A 272 21.47 -56.71 31.46
C SER A 272 21.57 -57.28 30.04
N THR A 273 20.54 -57.08 29.20
CA THR A 273 20.45 -57.57 27.82
C THR A 273 20.55 -56.47 26.75
N GLY A 274 20.99 -55.27 27.13
CA GLY A 274 21.01 -54.11 26.23
C GLY A 274 19.67 -53.37 26.16
N LEU A 275 19.74 -52.16 25.62
CA LEU A 275 18.56 -51.30 25.38
C LEU A 275 17.78 -51.84 24.17
N PRO A 276 16.45 -51.71 24.12
CA PRO A 276 15.69 -52.01 22.91
C PRO A 276 16.21 -51.16 21.73
N ASP A 277 16.21 -51.73 20.51
CA ASP A 277 16.81 -51.16 19.28
C ASP A 277 16.40 -49.72 18.93
N ASN A 278 15.33 -49.24 19.56
CA ASN A 278 14.73 -47.92 19.34
C ASN A 278 15.26 -46.85 20.32
N VAL A 279 16.18 -47.20 21.21
CA VAL A 279 16.74 -46.26 22.20
C VAL A 279 18.03 -45.64 21.63
N PRO A 280 18.12 -44.29 21.57
CA PRO A 280 19.28 -43.62 21.00
C PRO A 280 20.58 -44.02 21.73
N MET A 281 21.61 -44.36 20.95
CA MET A 281 22.95 -44.82 21.41
C MET A 281 23.64 -43.87 22.42
N LYS A 282 23.24 -42.59 22.46
CA LYS A 282 23.68 -41.63 23.48
C LYS A 282 22.66 -41.59 24.62
N MET A 283 22.84 -42.46 25.61
CA MET A 283 22.16 -42.32 26.90
C MET A 283 22.90 -41.30 27.77
N TYR A 284 22.15 -40.33 28.30
CA TYR A 284 22.63 -39.49 29.41
C TYR A 284 22.14 -40.12 30.71
N CYS A 285 23.00 -40.90 31.37
CA CYS A 285 22.77 -41.27 32.76
C CYS A 285 23.01 -40.02 33.62
N PRO A 286 22.03 -39.57 34.42
CA PRO A 286 22.20 -38.38 35.26
C PRO A 286 23.31 -38.51 36.32
N ASP A 287 23.75 -39.75 36.63
CA ASP A 287 24.89 -40.02 37.51
C ASP A 287 26.24 -40.11 36.76
N TYR A 288 26.23 -39.98 35.43
CA TYR A 288 27.45 -39.97 34.61
C TYR A 288 27.95 -38.54 34.45
N LYS A 289 28.72 -38.06 35.44
CA LYS A 289 29.60 -36.92 35.23
C LYS A 289 30.84 -37.42 34.49
N CYS A 290 31.00 -37.00 33.23
CA CYS A 290 32.25 -37.15 32.48
C CYS A 290 33.28 -36.12 33.01
N ASP A 291 33.65 -36.26 34.28
CA ASP A 291 34.84 -35.61 34.82
C ASP A 291 35.86 -36.75 34.99
N ASP A 292 37.07 -36.58 34.43
CA ASP A 292 38.26 -37.45 34.61
C ASP A 292 38.53 -38.62 33.64
N PHE A 293 38.41 -38.40 32.32
CA PHE A 293 39.11 -39.26 31.34
C PHE A 293 39.90 -38.45 30.29
N TYR A 294 40.70 -37.50 30.77
CA TYR A 294 41.91 -37.03 30.07
C TYR A 294 42.99 -36.76 31.12
N ARG A 295 43.61 -37.83 31.61
CA ARG A 295 44.98 -37.84 32.13
C ARG A 295 45.67 -39.09 31.59
#